data_AF-A0A938WZD2-F1
#
_entry.id   AF-A0A938WZD2-F1
#
_cell.length_a   1.000
_cell.length_b   1.000
_cell.length_c   1.000
_cell.angle_alpha   90.00
_cell.angle_beta   90.00
_cell.angle_gamma   90.00
#
_symmetry.space_group_name_H-M   'P 1'
#
loop_
_entity.id
_entity.type
_entity.pdbx_description
1 polymer ?
#
loop_
_entity_poly.entity_id
_entity_poly.type
_entity_poly.pdbx_seq_one_letter_code
_entity_poly.pdbx_strand_id
1 'polypeptide(L)'
;MSFFISDAAAAAGAPSQGSPYSLIIMLAVFGLIFYFMILRPQQKRAKDHKKLMDSIGKGDEVLTTGGLVGRVIKVADTGYI
;
A
#
# COMPACT_ATOMS: atom_id res chain seq x y z
N MET A 1 41.01 -8.01 25.18
CA MET A 1 39.59 -8.35 24.90
C MET A 1 38.99 -7.28 24.00
N SER A 2 39.19 -7.39 22.68
CA SER A 2 38.67 -6.45 21.67
C SER A 2 38.43 -7.22 20.37
N PHE A 3 37.35 -8.01 20.32
CA PHE A 3 37.08 -8.92 19.19
C PHE A 3 35.58 -9.20 18.96
N PHE A 4 34.67 -8.31 19.36
CA PHE A 4 33.21 -8.57 19.28
C PHE A 4 32.34 -7.40 18.85
N ILE A 5 32.88 -6.38 18.18
CA ILE A 5 32.03 -5.46 17.44
C ILE A 5 32.50 -5.54 16.00
N SER A 6 31.94 -6.53 15.32
CA SER A 6 31.98 -6.64 13.88
C SER A 6 31.67 -5.29 13.26
N ASP A 7 32.50 -4.93 12.28
CA ASP A 7 32.26 -3.94 11.26
C ASP A 7 30.89 -4.20 10.60
N ALA A 8 29.82 -3.73 11.25
CA ALA A 8 28.60 -3.40 10.55
C ALA A 8 28.89 -2.11 9.79
N ALA A 9 29.59 -2.25 8.67
CA ALA A 9 29.57 -1.30 7.57
C ALA A 9 28.15 -1.29 6.99
N ALA A 10 27.17 -0.83 7.79
CA ALA A 10 26.07 -0.10 7.22
C ALA A 10 26.74 1.06 6.49
N ALA A 11 26.72 1.02 5.16
CA ALA A 11 27.04 2.15 4.32
C ALA A 11 25.98 3.24 4.55
N ALA A 12 25.84 3.72 5.78
CA ALA A 12 25.33 5.02 6.07
C ALA A 12 26.45 5.95 5.61
N GLY A 13 26.32 6.42 4.37
CA GLY A 13 27.22 7.41 3.79
C GLY A 13 27.57 8.45 4.84
N ALA A 14 28.87 8.67 5.00
CA ALA A 14 29.48 9.53 6.01
C ALA A 14 28.61 10.75 6.33
N PRO A 15 28.57 11.23 7.59
CA PRO A 15 28.19 12.61 7.86
C PRO A 15 29.33 13.48 7.32
N SER A 16 29.41 13.60 5.99
CA SER A 16 30.02 14.74 5.36
C SER A 16 29.30 15.95 5.93
N GLN A 17 30.07 16.92 6.41
CA GLN A 17 29.57 18.19 6.90
C GLN A 17 28.90 18.93 5.74
N GLY A 18 27.69 18.49 5.42
CA GLY A 18 26.96 18.82 4.21
C GLY A 18 25.97 19.92 4.52
N SER A 19 26.03 20.95 3.69
CA SER A 19 25.08 22.07 3.62
C SER A 19 23.66 21.69 4.06
N PRO A 20 22.94 22.50 4.87
CA PRO A 20 21.63 22.17 5.44
C PRO A 20 20.57 21.70 4.42
N TYR A 21 20.76 22.02 3.14
CA TYR A 21 19.95 21.50 2.04
C TYR A 21 20.08 19.98 1.82
N SER A 22 21.21 19.34 2.15
CA SER A 22 21.41 17.90 2.03
C SER A 22 20.49 17.10 2.95
N LEU A 23 20.28 17.58 4.18
CA LEU A 23 19.37 16.98 5.15
C LEU A 23 17.90 17.10 4.71
N ILE A 24 17.51 18.25 4.16
CA ILE A 24 16.15 18.47 3.64
C ILE A 24 15.88 17.56 2.44
N ILE A 25 16.84 17.44 1.52
CA ILE A 25 16.73 16.55 0.36
C ILE A 25 16.62 15.09 0.79
N MET A 26 17.44 14.64 1.74
CA MET A 26 17.38 13.28 2.29
C MET A 26 16.00 12.99 2.89
N LEU A 27 15.47 13.90 3.71
CA LEU A 27 14.18 13.76 4.36
C LEU A 27 13.02 13.78 3.35
N ALA A 28 13.11 14.62 2.32
CA ALA A 28 12.14 14.67 1.22
C ALA A 28 12.14 13.38 0.39
N VAL A 29 13.31 12.80 0.11
CA VAL A 29 13.42 11.50 -0.60
C VAL A 29 12.82 10.38 0.22
N PHE A 30 13.13 10.30 1.51
CA PHE A 30 12.49 9.33 2.41
C PHE A 30 10.97 9.50 2.46
N GLY A 31 10.49 10.75 2.61
CA GLY A 31 9.07 11.07 2.60
C GLY A 31 8.39 10.67 1.30
N LEU A 32 9.02 10.92 0.15
CA LEU A 32 8.54 10.50 -1.16
C LEU A 32 8.47 8.98 -1.30
N ILE A 33 9.49 8.26 -0.83
CA ILE A 33 9.51 6.78 -0.88
C ILE A 33 8.38 6.21 -0.02
N PHE A 34 8.23 6.67 1.23
CA PHE A 34 7.14 6.23 2.10
C PHE A 34 5.76 6.61 1.55
N TYR A 35 5.62 7.81 0.97
CA TYR A 35 4.40 8.25 0.31
C TYR A 35 4.03 7.35 -0.87
N PHE A 36 4.97 7.08 -1.78
CA PHE A 36 4.74 6.19 -2.91
C PHE A 36 4.50 4.75 -2.46
N MET A 37 5.19 4.28 -1.42
CA MET A 37 5.03 2.94 -0.90
C MET A 37 3.70 2.72 -0.20
N ILE A 38 3.08 3.72 0.44
CA ILE A 38 1.77 3.57 1.11
C ILE A 38 0.61 3.95 0.18
N LEU A 39 0.73 5.09 -0.53
CA LEU A 39 -0.37 5.60 -1.35
C LEU A 39 -0.62 4.72 -2.58
N ARG A 40 0.44 4.24 -3.24
CA ARG A 40 0.30 3.37 -4.44
C ARG A 40 -0.40 2.05 -4.14
N PRO A 41 -0.05 1.27 -3.10
CA PRO A 41 -0.78 0.04 -2.79
C PRO A 41 -2.18 0.32 -2.26
N GLN A 42 -2.41 1.41 -1.52
CA GLN A 42 -3.75 1.74 -1.04
C GLN A 42 -4.68 2.04 -2.23
N GLN A 43 -4.22 2.82 -3.21
CA GLN A 43 -4.96 3.07 -4.44
C GLN A 43 -5.19 1.79 -5.26
N LYS A 44 -4.22 0.86 -5.30
CA LYS A 44 -4.41 -0.45 -5.95
C LYS A 44 -5.51 -1.25 -5.27
N ARG A 45 -5.47 -1.42 -3.94
CA ARG A 45 -6.49 -2.18 -3.20
C ARG A 45 -7.89 -1.60 -3.37
N ALA A 46 -8.03 -0.27 -3.34
CA ALA A 46 -9.31 0.39 -3.58
C ALA A 46 -9.82 0.18 -5.02
N LYS A 47 -8.93 0.23 -6.02
CA LYS A 47 -9.28 -0.03 -7.42
C LYS A 47 -9.66 -1.49 -7.64
N ASP A 48 -8.95 -2.42 -7.04
CA ASP A 48 -9.23 -3.85 -7.17
C ASP A 48 -10.56 -4.20 -6.50
N HIS A 49 -10.85 -3.63 -5.33
CA HIS A 49 -12.15 -3.81 -4.69
C HIS A 49 -13.31 -3.24 -5.52
N LYS A 50 -13.15 -2.03 -6.09
CA LYS A 50 -14.14 -1.46 -7.01
C LYS A 50 -14.36 -2.34 -8.24
N LYS A 51 -13.28 -2.81 -8.89
CA LYS A 51 -13.37 -3.71 -10.04
C LYS A 51 -14.09 -5.01 -9.72
N LEU A 52 -13.85 -5.58 -8.54
CA LEU A 52 -14.55 -6.79 -8.09
C LEU A 52 -16.06 -6.53 -7.96
N MET A 53 -16.45 -5.40 -7.36
CA MET A 53 -17.86 -5.01 -7.26
C MET A 53 -18.49 -4.76 -8.65
N ASP A 54 -17.77 -4.07 -9.55
CA ASP A 54 -18.23 -3.81 -10.92
C ASP A 54 -18.34 -5.09 -11.76
N SER A 55 -17.52 -6.11 -11.47
CA SER A 55 -17.52 -7.39 -12.19
C SER A 55 -18.67 -8.31 -11.77
N ILE A 56 -19.33 -8.04 -10.64
CA ILE A 56 -20.44 -8.85 -10.15
C ILE A 56 -21.71 -8.46 -10.90
N GLY A 57 -22.22 -9.37 -11.72
CA GLY A 57 -23.44 -9.20 -12.49
C GLY A 57 -24.63 -10.01 -11.94
N LYS A 58 -25.81 -9.80 -12.54
CA LYS A 58 -26.95 -10.68 -12.30
C LYS A 58 -26.64 -12.09 -12.81
N GLY A 59 -26.88 -13.09 -11.98
CA GLY A 59 -26.64 -14.49 -12.27
C GLY A 59 -25.35 -15.05 -11.66
N ASP A 60 -24.46 -14.19 -11.16
CA ASP A 60 -23.20 -14.63 -10.56
C ASP A 60 -23.42 -15.23 -9.17
N GLU A 61 -22.66 -16.26 -8.86
CA GLU A 61 -22.62 -16.87 -7.54
C GLU A 61 -21.52 -16.20 -6.71
N VAL A 62 -21.92 -15.61 -5.58
CA VAL A 62 -21.04 -14.78 -4.76
C VAL A 62 -20.98 -15.34 -3.34
N LEU A 63 -19.76 -15.41 -2.81
CA LEU A 63 -19.51 -15.66 -1.40
C LEU A 63 -19.34 -14.32 -0.71
N THR A 64 -20.27 -13.99 0.18
CA THR A 64 -20.19 -12.78 0.99
C THR A 64 -19.17 -12.93 2.12
N THR A 65 -18.67 -11.81 2.65
CA THR A 65 -17.74 -11.79 3.78
C THR A 65 -18.31 -12.41 5.06
N GLY A 66 -19.64 -12.55 5.16
CA GLY A 66 -20.33 -13.24 6.25
C GLY A 66 -20.44 -14.76 6.08
N GLY A 67 -19.88 -15.34 5.00
CA GLY A 67 -19.92 -16.78 4.73
C GLY A 67 -21.17 -17.26 4.00
N LEU A 68 -22.06 -16.35 3.57
CA LEU A 68 -23.26 -16.71 2.81
C LEU A 68 -22.91 -16.84 1.33
N VAL A 69 -23.28 -17.97 0.74
CA VAL A 69 -23.20 -18.25 -0.70
C VAL A 69 -24.58 -18.06 -1.32
N GLY A 70 -24.66 -17.33 -2.42
CA GLY A 70 -25.93 -17.12 -3.12
C GLY A 70 -25.73 -16.59 -4.53
N ARG A 71 -26.81 -16.62 -5.31
CA ARG A 71 -26.86 -16.10 -6.67
C ARG A 71 -27.42 -14.69 -6.70
N VAL A 72 -26.77 -13.78 -7.44
CA VAL A 72 -27.20 -12.39 -7.60
C VAL A 72 -28.43 -12.33 -8.52
N ILE A 73 -29.60 -12.00 -7.97
CA ILE A 73 -30.85 -11.86 -8.76
C ILE A 73 -31.02 -10.47 -9.39
N LYS A 74 -30.51 -9.43 -8.72
CA LYS A 74 -30.61 -8.04 -9.16
C LYS A 74 -29.47 -7.24 -8.51
N VAL A 75 -28.77 -6.44 -9.31
CA VAL A 75 -27.80 -5.45 -8.84
C VAL A 75 -28.48 -4.08 -8.89
N ALA A 76 -28.35 -3.28 -7.84
CA ALA A 76 -28.90 -1.93 -7.74
C ALA A 76 -27.78 -0.94 -7.41
N ASP A 77 -27.66 0.13 -8.21
CA ASP A 77 -26.58 1.13 -8.07
C ASP A 77 -26.85 2.15 -6.95
N THR A 78 -28.06 2.17 -6.40
CA THR A 78 -28.53 3.25 -5.51
C THR A 78 -29.26 2.69 -4.30
N GLY A 79 -28.59 1.87 -3.49
CA GLY A 79 -28.95 1.57 -2.09
C GLY A 79 -30.30 0.89 -1.80
N TYR A 80 -31.14 0.63 -2.80
CA TYR A 80 -32.47 0.05 -2.63
C TYR A 80 -32.74 -0.95 -3.76
N ILE A 81 -33.15 -2.17 -3.38
CA ILE A 81 -33.72 -3.17 -4.30
C ILE A 81 -35.25 -3.12 -4.27
#